data_AF-A0A7S2GZV4-F1
#
_entry.id   AF-A0A7S2GZV4-F1
#
_cell.length_a   1.000
_cell.length_b   1.000
_cell.length_c   1.000
_cell.angle_alpha   90.00
_cell.angle_beta   90.00
_cell.angle_gamma   90.00
#
_symmetry.space_group_name_H-M   'P 1'
#
loop_
_entity.id
_entity.type
_entity.pdbx_description
1 polymer ?
#
loop_
_entity_poly.entity_id
_entity_poly.type
_entity_poly.pdbx_seq_one_letter_code
_entity_poly.pdbx_strand_id
1 'polypeptide(L)'
;KRLTQSVDAAIAALDRQVKQALPEYKKWAERLMKQLTEMSGAMKSESLFYVKATTGVVARDGEGLKTPELGRFKENAILVKLEGKGNRMKVKRIRGHGPDEGWVSASVSGKDVLAVIKDISELSTVQQALYVSQFGRCAYVP
;
A
#
# COMPACT_ATOMS: atom_id res chain seq x y z
N LYS A 1 2.69 34.01 -17.49
CA LYS A 1 3.96 33.58 -16.85
C LYS A 1 4.24 34.30 -15.52
N ARG A 2 4.09 35.64 -15.39
CA ARG A 2 4.24 36.33 -14.08
C ARG A 2 3.18 35.97 -13.03
N LEU A 3 1.91 35.83 -13.43
CA LEU A 3 0.82 35.49 -12.51
C LEU A 3 0.93 34.05 -11.95
N THR A 4 1.40 33.09 -12.75
CA THR A 4 1.59 31.70 -12.31
C THR A 4 2.73 31.57 -11.29
N GLN A 5 3.84 32.29 -11.49
CA GLN A 5 4.95 32.34 -10.53
C GLN A 5 4.54 32.92 -9.17
N SER A 6 3.55 33.83 -9.15
CA SER A 6 2.99 34.39 -7.92
C SER A 6 2.20 33.36 -7.12
N VAL A 7 1.36 32.57 -7.78
CA VAL A 7 0.53 31.54 -7.13
C VAL A 7 1.39 30.43 -6.55
N ASP A 8 2.36 29.92 -7.30
CA ASP A 8 3.26 28.85 -6.82
C ASP A 8 4.07 29.29 -5.59
N ALA A 9 4.57 30.52 -5.60
CA ALA A 9 5.29 31.10 -4.47
C ALA A 9 4.40 31.27 -3.23
N ALA A 10 3.14 31.69 -3.42
CA ALA A 10 2.16 31.82 -2.35
C ALA A 10 1.80 30.45 -1.74
N ILE A 11 1.58 29.43 -2.58
CA ILE A 11 1.33 28.05 -2.14
C ILE A 11 2.53 27.52 -1.34
N ALA A 12 3.76 27.73 -1.82
CA ALA A 12 4.97 27.31 -1.12
C ALA A 12 5.16 28.03 0.22
N ALA A 13 4.82 29.32 0.30
CA ALA A 13 4.85 30.07 1.55
C ALA A 13 3.82 29.54 2.57
N LEU A 14 2.59 29.29 2.13
CA LEU A 14 1.54 28.72 2.96
C LEU A 14 1.91 27.31 3.45
N ASP A 15 2.42 26.45 2.57
CA ASP A 15 2.86 25.09 2.93
C ASP A 15 3.97 25.12 4.00
N ARG A 16 4.93 26.05 3.90
CA ARG A 16 5.93 26.25 4.96
C ARG A 16 5.30 26.64 6.30
N GLN A 17 4.35 27.57 6.30
CA GLN A 17 3.65 27.99 7.51
C GLN A 17 2.84 26.85 8.13
N VAL A 18 2.10 26.09 7.32
CA VAL A 18 1.32 24.93 7.78
C VAL A 18 2.23 23.87 8.37
N LYS A 19 3.36 23.54 7.73
CA LYS A 19 4.33 22.56 8.24
C LYS A 19 5.00 23.00 9.55
N GLN A 20 5.21 24.29 9.76
CA GLN A 20 5.72 24.84 11.02
C GLN A 20 4.67 24.79 12.12
N ALA A 21 3.41 25.14 11.80
CA ALA A 21 2.31 25.16 12.74
C ALA A 21 1.82 23.75 13.15
N LEU A 22 1.91 22.77 12.24
CA LEU A 22 1.38 21.42 12.43
C LEU A 22 2.48 20.36 12.20
N PRO A 23 3.33 20.06 13.20
CA PRO A 23 4.41 19.08 13.04
C PRO A 23 3.91 17.66 12.77
N GLU A 24 2.71 17.31 13.25
CA GLU A 24 2.09 16.01 12.95
C GLU A 24 1.72 15.88 11.47
N TYR A 25 1.28 16.98 10.83
CA TYR A 25 1.04 17.00 9.38
C TYR A 25 2.35 16.76 8.62
N LYS A 26 3.46 17.37 9.05
CA LYS A 26 4.78 17.14 8.44
C LYS A 26 5.19 15.66 8.51
N LYS A 27 5.10 15.02 9.69
CA LYS A 27 5.40 13.59 9.85
C LYS A 27 4.49 12.71 8.99
N TRP A 28 3.21 13.04 8.89
CA TRP A 28 2.29 12.35 8.00
C TRP A 28 2.69 12.50 6.53
N ALA A 29 3.03 13.71 6.09
CA ALA A 29 3.45 14.00 4.71
C ALA A 29 4.75 13.27 4.36
N GLU A 30 5.72 13.23 5.26
CA GLU A 30 6.98 12.48 5.08
C GLU A 30 6.72 10.98 4.92
N ARG A 31 5.86 10.40 5.76
CA ARG A 31 5.44 8.99 5.64
C ARG A 31 4.75 8.72 4.30
N LEU A 32 3.85 9.60 3.88
CA LEU A 32 3.13 9.49 2.61
C LEU A 32 4.11 9.54 1.43
N MET A 33 5.02 10.51 1.42
CA MET A 33 6.03 10.64 0.37
C MET A 33 6.93 9.41 0.30
N LYS A 34 7.37 8.89 1.46
CA LYS A 34 8.12 7.64 1.53
C LYS A 34 7.36 6.47 0.90
N GLN A 35 6.08 6.30 1.25
CA GLN A 35 5.22 5.25 0.67
C GLN A 35 5.09 5.42 -0.85
N LEU A 36 4.88 6.64 -1.33
CA LEU A 36 4.77 6.93 -2.78
C LEU A 36 6.07 6.60 -3.52
N THR A 37 7.23 6.94 -2.95
CA THR A 37 8.53 6.58 -3.54
C THR A 37 8.75 5.07 -3.58
N GLU A 38 8.43 4.35 -2.48
CA GLU A 38 8.51 2.89 -2.42
C GLU A 38 7.58 2.25 -3.47
N MET A 39 6.34 2.74 -3.59
CA MET A 39 5.37 2.26 -4.60
C MET A 39 5.84 2.54 -6.02
N SER A 40 6.34 3.75 -6.31
CA SER A 40 6.82 4.12 -7.64
C SER A 40 8.02 3.26 -8.07
N GLY A 41 8.97 3.01 -7.16
CA GLY A 41 10.08 2.10 -7.44
C GLY A 41 9.63 0.66 -7.63
N ALA A 42 8.67 0.20 -6.84
CA ALA A 42 8.12 -1.14 -6.93
C ALA A 42 7.31 -1.37 -8.22
N MET A 43 6.55 -0.36 -8.69
CA MET A 43 5.84 -0.43 -9.98
C MET A 43 6.82 -0.57 -11.14
N LYS A 44 7.92 0.19 -11.15
CA LYS A 44 8.95 0.10 -12.20
C LYS A 44 9.64 -1.28 -12.27
N SER A 45 9.68 -2.00 -11.15
CA SER A 45 10.30 -3.32 -11.03
C SER A 45 9.29 -4.47 -11.04
N GLU A 46 8.02 -4.20 -11.35
CA GLU A 46 6.91 -5.18 -11.31
C GLU A 46 6.83 -5.96 -9.98
N SER A 47 7.27 -5.34 -8.89
CA SER A 47 7.33 -5.94 -7.55
C SER A 47 6.19 -5.47 -6.65
N LEU A 48 5.25 -4.67 -7.18
CA LEU A 48 4.08 -4.18 -6.46
C LEU A 48 2.88 -5.10 -6.69
N PHE A 49 2.32 -5.61 -5.60
CA PHE A 49 1.20 -6.54 -5.61
C PHE A 49 0.05 -6.00 -4.76
N TYR A 50 -1.17 -6.46 -5.05
CA TYR A 50 -2.30 -6.34 -4.14
C TYR A 50 -2.95 -7.70 -3.86
N VAL A 51 -3.60 -7.79 -2.71
CA VAL A 51 -4.37 -8.98 -2.33
C VAL A 51 -5.71 -8.99 -3.06
N LYS A 52 -5.88 -9.94 -3.98
CA LYS A 52 -7.12 -10.14 -4.73
C LYS A 52 -8.13 -11.01 -3.98
N ALA A 53 -7.66 -11.86 -3.06
CA ALA A 53 -8.51 -12.78 -2.33
C ALA A 53 -9.37 -12.06 -1.26
N THR A 54 -10.69 -12.21 -1.33
CA THR A 54 -11.65 -11.63 -0.37
C THR A 54 -11.43 -12.11 1.07
N THR A 55 -11.04 -13.37 1.26
CA THR A 55 -10.72 -13.90 2.59
C THR A 55 -9.38 -13.41 3.11
N GLY A 56 -8.53 -12.83 2.26
CA GLY A 56 -7.16 -12.41 2.54
C GLY A 56 -6.12 -13.53 2.41
N VAL A 57 -4.84 -13.20 2.57
CA VAL A 57 -3.70 -14.12 2.41
C VAL A 57 -2.92 -14.27 3.71
N VAL A 58 -2.68 -15.52 4.13
CA VAL A 58 -1.95 -15.82 5.38
C VAL A 58 -0.47 -15.48 5.18
N ALA A 59 0.05 -14.67 6.10
CA ALA A 59 1.47 -14.38 6.20
C ALA A 59 2.09 -15.31 7.24
N ARG A 60 3.21 -15.94 6.89
CA ARG A 60 4.01 -16.75 7.81
C ARG A 60 5.36 -16.10 8.06
N ASP A 61 5.96 -16.44 9.20
CA ASP A 61 7.25 -15.87 9.62
C ASP A 61 8.41 -16.28 8.70
N GLY A 62 8.36 -17.51 8.18
CA GLY A 62 9.36 -18.02 7.23
C GLY A 62 8.77 -18.72 6.02
N GLU A 63 9.64 -19.06 5.06
CA GLU A 63 9.31 -19.70 3.80
C GLU A 63 8.59 -21.06 3.96
N GLY A 64 8.81 -21.77 5.08
CA GLY A 64 8.22 -23.08 5.34
C GLY A 64 6.70 -23.05 5.55
N LEU A 65 6.02 -24.17 5.34
CA LEU A 65 4.59 -24.31 5.70
C LEU A 65 4.38 -24.53 7.20
N LYS A 66 5.43 -24.99 7.90
CA LYS A 66 5.43 -25.27 9.34
C LYS A 66 5.84 -24.06 10.18
N THR A 67 6.13 -22.92 9.55
CA THR A 67 6.51 -21.70 10.28
C THR A 67 5.27 -21.05 10.91
N PRO A 68 5.44 -20.31 12.02
CA PRO A 68 4.34 -19.62 12.68
C PRO A 68 3.58 -18.70 11.73
N GLU A 69 2.27 -18.61 11.92
CA GLU A 69 1.43 -17.63 11.23
C GLU A 69 1.54 -16.28 11.94
N LEU A 70 1.92 -15.23 11.19
CA LEU A 70 2.00 -13.85 11.69
C LEU A 70 0.66 -13.12 11.60
N GLY A 71 -0.27 -13.64 10.81
CA GLY A 71 -1.59 -13.06 10.59
C GLY A 71 -1.99 -13.15 9.13
N ARG A 72 -2.93 -12.28 8.72
CA ARG A 72 -3.49 -12.30 7.38
C ARG A 72 -3.55 -10.90 6.77
N PHE A 73 -3.00 -10.75 5.57
CA PHE A 73 -3.21 -9.57 4.74
C PHE A 73 -4.65 -9.59 4.21
N LYS A 74 -5.42 -8.55 4.46
CA LYS A 74 -6.80 -8.42 3.99
C LYS A 74 -6.86 -8.09 2.50
N GLU A 75 -8.05 -8.24 1.92
CA GLU A 75 -8.34 -7.85 0.54
C GLU A 75 -7.88 -6.41 0.26
N ASN A 76 -7.38 -6.19 -0.95
CA ASN A 76 -6.81 -4.95 -1.45
C ASN A 76 -5.58 -4.42 -0.71
N ALA A 77 -5.03 -5.15 0.28
CA ALA A 77 -3.77 -4.75 0.90
C ALA A 77 -2.66 -4.69 -0.17
N ILE A 78 -1.87 -3.61 -0.14
CA ILE A 78 -0.82 -3.35 -1.12
C ILE A 78 0.52 -3.76 -0.53
N LEU A 79 1.21 -4.62 -1.25
CA LEU A 79 2.39 -5.35 -0.82
C LEU A 79 3.52 -5.13 -1.81
N VAL A 80 4.75 -5.01 -1.32
CA VAL A 80 5.96 -5.01 -2.13
C VAL A 80 6.69 -6.31 -1.92
N LYS A 81 7.06 -6.98 -3.01
CA LYS A 81 7.87 -8.20 -3.00
C LYS A 81 9.31 -7.84 -2.62
N LEU A 82 9.82 -8.50 -1.58
CA LEU A 82 11.21 -8.41 -1.16
C LEU A 82 12.03 -9.55 -1.74
N GLU A 83 11.52 -10.77 -1.63
CA GLU A 83 12.19 -12.00 -2.06
C GLU A 83 11.17 -12.99 -2.62
N GLY A 84 11.58 -13.86 -3.54
CA GLY A 84 10.72 -14.90 -4.11
C GLY A 84 11.43 -16.22 -4.28
N LYS A 85 10.76 -17.31 -3.90
CA LYS A 85 11.22 -18.69 -4.08
C LYS A 85 10.06 -19.57 -4.52
N GLY A 86 10.04 -19.89 -5.81
CA GLY A 86 8.94 -20.63 -6.44
C GLY A 86 7.59 -19.91 -6.28
N ASN A 87 6.60 -20.60 -5.71
CA ASN A 87 5.24 -20.06 -5.49
C ASN A 87 5.11 -19.20 -4.21
N ARG A 88 6.18 -19.04 -3.43
CA ARG A 88 6.15 -18.27 -2.19
C ARG A 88 7.05 -17.05 -2.30
N MET A 89 6.62 -15.95 -1.70
CA MET A 89 7.39 -14.70 -1.71
C MET A 89 7.32 -14.02 -0.34
N LYS A 90 8.43 -13.42 0.07
CA LYS A 90 8.48 -12.52 1.22
C LYS A 90 7.99 -11.16 0.75
N VAL A 91 6.98 -10.64 1.43
CA VAL A 91 6.35 -9.36 1.10
C VAL A 91 6.38 -8.44 2.29
N LYS A 92 6.43 -7.14 2.02
CA LYS A 92 6.25 -6.06 2.99
C LYS A 92 4.98 -5.29 2.68
N ARG A 93 4.17 -5.02 3.69
CA ARG A 93 2.97 -4.20 3.55
C ARG A 93 3.34 -2.73 3.43
N ILE A 94 2.83 -2.10 2.38
CA ILE A 94 2.89 -0.64 2.22
C ILE A 94 1.61 0.00 2.75
N ARG A 95 0.46 -0.57 2.42
CA ARG A 95 -0.86 -0.04 2.78
C ARG A 95 -1.89 -1.16 2.98
N GLY A 96 -2.93 -0.91 3.77
CA GLY A 96 -4.01 -1.85 4.05
C GLY A 96 -3.84 -2.55 5.41
N HIS A 97 -4.62 -3.61 5.63
CA HIS A 97 -4.66 -4.34 6.90
C HIS A 97 -3.90 -5.66 6.83
N GLY A 98 -3.08 -5.93 7.84
CA GLY A 98 -2.28 -7.15 7.95
C GLY A 98 -1.02 -6.94 8.80
N PRO A 99 -0.13 -7.93 8.87
CA PRO A 99 1.20 -7.77 9.46
C PRO A 99 2.08 -6.80 8.65
N ASP A 100 3.25 -6.43 9.16
CA ASP A 100 4.16 -5.52 8.44
C ASP A 100 4.96 -6.22 7.35
N GLU A 101 5.37 -7.47 7.59
CA GLU A 101 6.02 -8.33 6.62
C GLU A 101 5.65 -9.80 6.83
N GLY A 102 5.94 -10.63 5.84
CA GLY A 102 5.85 -12.08 5.98
C GLY A 102 5.91 -12.81 4.65
N TRP A 103 5.97 -14.14 4.73
CA TRP A 103 5.95 -15.05 3.60
C TRP A 103 4.53 -15.44 3.22
N VAL A 104 4.19 -15.23 1.95
CA VAL A 104 2.87 -15.50 1.39
C VAL A 104 2.99 -16.40 0.16
N SER A 105 1.94 -17.16 -0.13
CA SER A 105 1.83 -17.89 -1.39
C SER A 105 1.22 -17.00 -2.46
N ALA A 106 1.78 -17.00 -3.67
CA ALA A 106 1.25 -16.24 -4.81
C ALA A 106 -0.09 -16.80 -5.29
N SER A 107 -0.23 -18.12 -5.23
CA SER A 107 -1.44 -18.87 -5.58
C SER A 107 -1.79 -19.92 -4.52
N VAL A 108 -3.08 -20.22 -4.37
CA VAL A 108 -3.60 -21.28 -3.50
C VAL A 108 -4.59 -22.11 -4.30
N SER A 109 -4.38 -23.43 -4.36
CA SER A 109 -5.22 -24.37 -5.12
C SER A 109 -5.41 -23.95 -6.59
N GLY A 110 -4.35 -23.45 -7.23
CA GLY A 110 -4.37 -23.00 -8.63
C GLY A 110 -5.05 -21.65 -8.88
N LYS A 111 -5.53 -20.96 -7.83
CA LYS A 111 -6.09 -19.61 -7.93
C LYS A 111 -5.06 -18.58 -7.45
N ASP A 112 -4.80 -17.58 -8.28
CA ASP A 112 -3.93 -16.47 -7.90
C ASP A 112 -4.60 -15.62 -6.82
N VAL A 113 -3.92 -15.50 -5.68
CA VAL A 113 -4.40 -14.72 -4.53
C VAL A 113 -3.78 -13.33 -4.48
N LEU A 114 -2.64 -13.17 -5.14
CA LEU A 114 -1.97 -11.89 -5.36
C LEU A 114 -2.01 -11.54 -6.83
N ALA A 115 -2.23 -10.25 -7.12
CA ALA A 115 -2.16 -9.72 -8.47
C ALA A 115 -1.15 -8.58 -8.53
N VAL A 116 -0.35 -8.53 -9.60
CA VAL A 116 0.61 -7.46 -9.87
C VAL A 116 -0.14 -6.20 -10.26
N ILE A 117 0.28 -5.05 -9.73
CA ILE A 117 -0.20 -3.74 -10.17
C ILE A 117 0.72 -3.28 -11.30
N LYS A 118 0.18 -3.16 -12.52
CA LYS A 118 0.96 -2.80 -13.70
C LYS A 118 0.91 -1.30 -14.01
N ASP A 119 -0.23 -0.68 -13.71
CA ASP A 119 -0.51 0.70 -14.07
C ASP A 119 -0.97 1.55 -12.87
N ILE A 120 -0.78 2.86 -12.99
CA ILE A 120 -1.23 3.87 -12.03
C ILE A 120 -2.75 3.84 -11.89
N SER A 121 -3.50 3.56 -12.97
CA SER A 121 -4.96 3.44 -12.93
C SER A 121 -5.41 2.28 -12.03
N GLU A 122 -4.74 1.12 -12.14
CA GLU A 122 -5.00 -0.03 -11.27
C GLU A 122 -4.67 0.30 -9.81
N LEU A 123 -3.53 0.97 -9.57
CA LEU A 123 -3.14 1.42 -8.24
C LEU A 123 -4.22 2.31 -7.61
N SER A 124 -4.72 3.28 -8.36
CA SER A 124 -5.78 4.19 -7.92
C SER A 124 -7.05 3.41 -7.56
N THR A 125 -7.45 2.46 -8.40
CA THR A 125 -8.62 1.61 -8.17
C THR A 125 -8.50 0.80 -6.87
N VAL A 126 -7.34 0.16 -6.65
CA VAL A 126 -7.07 -0.61 -5.43
C VAL A 126 -7.05 0.31 -4.19
N GLN A 127 -6.45 1.50 -4.28
CA GLN A 127 -6.44 2.47 -3.18
C GLN A 127 -7.84 2.96 -2.83
N GLN A 128 -8.68 3.21 -3.83
CA GLN A 128 -10.07 3.60 -3.60
C GLN A 128 -10.86 2.47 -2.94
N ALA A 129 -10.70 1.22 -3.40
CA ALA A 129 -11.32 0.05 -2.78
C ALA A 129 -10.88 -0.14 -1.32
N LEU A 130 -9.58 0.03 -1.03
CA LEU A 130 -9.07 0.07 0.35
C LEU A 130 -9.75 1.14 1.18
N TYR A 131 -9.84 2.37 0.66
CA TYR A 131 -10.47 3.49 1.35
C TYR A 131 -11.94 3.19 1.68
N VAL A 132 -12.71 2.67 0.72
CA VAL A 132 -14.10 2.26 0.93
C VAL A 132 -14.18 1.15 1.98
N SER A 133 -13.27 0.17 1.97
CA SER A 133 -13.28 -0.91 2.96
C SER A 133 -12.99 -0.44 4.40
N GLN A 134 -12.19 0.61 4.54
CA GLN A 134 -11.71 1.16 5.81
C GLN A 134 -12.66 2.22 6.38
N PHE A 135 -13.19 3.10 5.53
CA PHE A 135 -13.98 4.27 5.94
C PHE A 135 -15.42 4.24 5.43
N GLY A 136 -15.69 3.52 4.35
CA GLY A 136 -17.03 3.41 3.75
C GLY A 136 -18.04 2.60 4.58
N ARG A 137 -17.61 1.98 5.68
CA ARG A 137 -18.51 1.38 6.68
C ARG A 137 -19.12 2.39 7.66
N CYS A 138 -18.78 3.68 7.57
CA CYS A 138 -19.65 4.74 8.07
C CYS A 138 -20.88 4.88 7.16
N ALA A 139 -21.69 3.82 7.07
CA ALA A 139 -23.05 3.96 6.60
C ALA A 139 -23.74 4.89 7.61
N TYR A 140 -24.16 6.05 7.12
CA TYR A 140 -25.11 6.91 7.79
C TYR A 140 -26.33 6.03 8.11
N VAL A 141 -26.48 5.63 9.38
CA VAL A 141 -27.71 5.02 9.87
C VAL A 141 -28.70 6.18 9.98
N PRO A 142 -29.74 6.25 9.14
CA PRO A 142 -30.71 7.34 9.20
C PRO A 142 -31.43 7.37 10.56
#